data_AF-A0A286TDJ5-F1
#
_entry.id   AF-A0A286TDJ5-F1
#
_cell.length_a   1.000
_cell.length_b   1.000
_cell.length_c   1.000
_cell.angle_alpha   90.00
_cell.angle_beta   90.00
_cell.angle_gamma   90.00
#
_symmetry.space_group_name_H-M   'P 1'
#
loop_
_entity.id
_entity.type
_entity.pdbx_description
1 polymer ?
#
loop_
_entity_poly.entity_id
_entity_poly.type
_entity_poly.pdbx_seq_one_letter_code
_entity_poly.pdbx_strand_id
1 'polypeptide(L)'
;MPTQPTRQPRPGSRQKPRKRVVSPQRRAMYRRRRAVALVVVLAAVSLVVFCVYSLGRGVADGVSLLRPTPIARESVPAPKKTSGVNDCGASDVKLSLTAASQGVPVGGSLDFTASISYEGTSSCLLDLSDVVLTVSSGDQTIYSSDSCPADPNRQLLAKTSDMNRTSQKMTWGASRTGDQCVEDQNKLPKVDRGTYTAQLSLKNAHKAVSDPVTIQVQ
;
A
#
# COMPACT_ATOMS: atom_id res chain seq x y z
N MET A 1 69.74 -22.70 57.98
CA MET A 1 70.25 -23.30 59.23
C MET A 1 69.28 -23.01 60.37
N PRO A 2 69.13 -23.94 61.34
CA PRO A 2 67.82 -24.35 61.83
C PRO A 2 67.54 -24.00 63.32
N THR A 3 66.26 -24.14 63.69
CA THR A 3 65.70 -24.64 64.98
C THR A 3 66.11 -23.97 66.31
N GLN A 4 65.16 -23.28 66.97
CA GLN A 4 64.39 -23.71 68.19
C GLN A 4 65.22 -23.65 69.49
N PRO A 5 64.69 -23.74 70.74
CA PRO A 5 63.39 -24.25 71.24
C PRO A 5 62.69 -23.30 72.26
N THR A 6 61.36 -23.23 72.41
CA THR A 6 60.39 -24.12 73.10
C THR A 6 60.64 -24.41 74.60
N ARG A 7 59.76 -23.88 75.47
CA ARG A 7 58.91 -24.60 76.48
C ARG A 7 58.27 -23.57 77.44
N GLN A 8 56.92 -23.46 77.49
CA GLN A 8 55.98 -24.12 78.43
C GLN A 8 55.94 -23.49 79.85
N PRO A 9 54.86 -23.61 80.65
CA PRO A 9 53.45 -23.21 80.39
C PRO A 9 52.72 -22.64 81.67
N ARG A 10 51.39 -22.41 81.53
CA ARG A 10 50.31 -22.35 82.55
C ARG A 10 50.13 -21.05 83.37
N PRO A 11 48.98 -20.85 84.04
CA PRO A 11 47.58 -21.21 83.71
C PRO A 11 46.61 -20.01 83.86
N GLY A 12 45.39 -20.15 83.32
CA GLY A 12 44.46 -19.06 83.10
C GLY A 12 43.56 -18.64 84.28
N SER A 13 42.74 -17.61 84.02
CA SER A 13 41.54 -17.30 84.79
C SER A 13 40.52 -16.54 83.92
N ARG A 14 39.24 -16.92 84.06
CA ARG A 14 38.06 -16.35 83.38
C ARG A 14 37.71 -14.96 83.94
N GLN A 15 37.38 -13.99 83.08
CA GLN A 15 36.67 -12.77 83.48
C GLN A 15 35.55 -12.36 82.50
N LYS A 16 34.47 -11.83 83.09
CA LYS A 16 33.09 -11.51 82.63
C LYS A 16 32.94 -10.73 81.29
N PRO A 17 31.76 -10.81 80.62
CA PRO A 17 31.49 -10.06 79.40
C PRO A 17 31.20 -8.57 79.71
N ARG A 18 32.08 -7.68 79.26
CA ARG A 18 31.88 -6.22 79.30
C ARG A 18 30.96 -5.79 78.15
N LYS A 19 29.89 -5.05 78.46
CA LYS A 19 29.03 -4.35 77.47
C LYS A 19 29.90 -3.47 76.56
N ARG A 20 29.84 -3.73 75.25
CA ARG A 20 30.65 -3.03 74.24
C ARG A 20 30.03 -1.67 73.90
N VAL A 21 30.55 -0.61 74.51
CA VAL A 21 30.20 0.76 74.15
C VAL A 21 30.83 1.08 72.79
N VAL A 22 30.00 1.24 71.75
CA VAL A 22 30.48 1.54 70.40
C VAL A 22 30.96 2.99 70.35
N SER A 23 32.24 3.17 70.06
CA SER A 23 32.92 4.46 70.09
C SER A 23 32.33 5.48 69.09
N PRO A 24 32.24 6.78 69.47
CA PRO A 24 31.61 7.82 68.66
C PRO A 24 32.29 8.09 67.30
N GLN A 25 33.57 7.69 67.16
CA GLN A 25 34.33 7.89 65.92
C GLN A 25 33.82 7.06 64.73
N ARG A 26 33.25 5.86 64.94
CA ARG A 26 32.65 5.06 63.84
C ARG A 26 31.30 5.63 63.37
N ARG A 27 30.59 6.36 64.22
CA ARG A 27 29.29 7.01 63.87
C ARG A 27 29.46 8.23 62.97
N ALA A 28 30.57 8.96 63.07
CA ALA A 28 30.85 10.10 62.20
C ALA A 28 31.16 9.67 60.75
N MET A 29 31.96 8.61 60.57
CA MET A 29 32.24 8.06 59.24
C MET A 29 31.00 7.45 58.58
N TYR A 30 30.16 6.75 59.35
CA TYR A 30 28.93 6.16 58.82
C TYR A 30 27.89 7.21 58.41
N ARG A 31 27.81 8.34 59.14
CA ARG A 31 26.98 9.49 58.76
C ARG A 31 27.51 10.21 57.51
N ARG A 32 28.82 10.40 57.39
CA ARG A 32 29.44 10.99 56.19
C ARG A 32 29.24 10.10 54.95
N ARG A 33 29.40 8.78 55.07
CA ARG A 33 29.14 7.84 53.96
C ARG A 33 27.66 7.80 53.54
N ARG A 34 26.72 7.87 54.49
CA ARG A 34 25.29 7.98 54.16
C ARG A 34 24.89 9.32 53.55
N ALA A 35 25.49 10.42 54.00
CA ALA A 35 25.28 11.74 53.40
C ALA A 35 25.79 11.76 51.96
N VAL A 36 27.01 11.24 51.70
CA VAL A 36 27.56 11.13 50.35
C VAL A 36 26.71 10.21 49.47
N ALA A 37 26.27 9.06 50.00
CA ALA A 37 25.39 8.16 49.26
C ALA A 37 24.04 8.83 48.90
N LEU A 38 23.45 9.59 49.82
CA LEU A 38 22.22 10.35 49.56
C LEU A 38 22.42 11.42 48.48
N VAL A 39 23.53 12.15 48.52
CA VAL A 39 23.86 13.16 47.50
C VAL A 39 24.05 12.50 46.13
N VAL A 40 24.74 11.37 46.06
CA VAL A 40 24.92 10.62 44.80
C VAL A 40 23.58 10.11 44.26
N VAL A 41 22.71 9.58 45.13
CA VAL A 41 21.36 9.13 44.73
C VAL A 41 20.52 10.31 44.23
N LEU A 42 20.55 11.45 44.92
CA LEU A 42 19.84 12.65 44.49
C LEU A 42 20.35 13.17 43.14
N ALA A 43 21.67 13.19 42.94
CA ALA A 43 22.27 13.57 41.67
C ALA A 43 21.85 12.62 40.53
N ALA A 44 21.88 11.31 40.77
CA ALA A 44 21.43 10.31 39.79
C ALA A 44 19.94 10.47 39.43
N VAL A 45 19.08 10.67 40.43
CA VAL A 45 17.64 10.92 40.20
C VAL A 45 17.43 12.21 39.40
N SER A 46 18.13 13.29 39.74
CA SER A 46 18.03 14.55 39.00
C SER A 46 18.48 14.41 37.55
N LEU A 47 19.51 13.60 37.29
CA LEU A 47 20.02 13.34 35.95
C LEU A 47 19.04 12.49 35.14
N VAL A 48 18.42 11.47 35.75
CA VAL A 48 17.37 10.66 35.09
C VAL A 48 16.16 11.52 34.75
N VAL A 49 15.69 12.36 35.67
CA VAL A 49 14.57 13.28 35.42
C VAL A 49 14.92 14.26 34.28
N PHE A 50 16.13 14.81 34.29
CA PHE A 50 16.61 15.69 33.22
C PHE A 50 16.68 14.95 31.88
N CYS A 51 17.22 13.73 31.83
CA CYS A 51 17.26 12.91 30.62
C CYS A 51 15.88 12.61 30.08
N VAL A 52 14.92 12.22 30.93
CA VAL A 52 13.54 11.96 30.51
C VAL A 52 12.86 13.24 30.02
N TYR A 53 13.12 14.39 30.66
CA TYR A 53 12.55 15.67 30.24
C TYR A 53 13.14 16.17 28.91
N SER A 54 14.46 16.09 28.73
CA SER A 54 15.16 16.48 27.50
C SER A 54 14.85 15.56 26.33
N LEU A 55 14.80 14.25 26.55
CA LEU A 55 14.41 13.28 25.52
C LEU A 55 12.90 13.34 25.23
N GLY A 56 12.06 13.57 26.25
CA GLY A 56 10.61 13.74 26.08
C GLY A 56 10.23 14.97 25.25
N ARG A 57 10.98 16.08 25.38
CA ARG A 57 10.84 17.24 24.48
C ARG A 57 11.51 17.07 23.11
N GLY A 58 12.53 16.20 22.99
CA GLY A 58 13.23 15.96 21.73
C GLY A 58 12.56 14.95 20.78
N VAL A 59 11.63 14.12 21.27
CA VAL A 59 10.98 13.06 20.46
C VAL A 59 9.62 13.50 19.90
N ALA A 60 9.08 14.64 20.31
CA ALA A 60 7.81 15.15 19.77
C ALA A 60 7.92 15.70 18.33
N ASP A 61 9.11 16.18 17.93
CA ASP A 61 9.32 16.80 16.60
C ASP A 61 10.15 15.94 15.63
N GLY A 62 10.73 14.81 16.09
CA GLY A 62 11.66 14.00 15.29
C GLY A 62 11.06 12.81 14.53
N VAL A 63 9.85 12.38 14.85
CA VAL A 63 9.25 11.15 14.28
C VAL A 63 8.34 11.41 13.07
N SER A 64 8.01 12.68 12.79
CA SER A 64 7.18 13.05 11.63
C SER A 64 7.94 13.08 10.29
N LEU A 65 9.27 13.04 10.30
CA LEU A 65 10.10 13.07 9.08
C LEU A 65 10.36 11.67 8.46
N LEU A 66 9.93 10.60 9.14
CA LEU A 66 10.10 9.21 8.68
C LEU A 66 8.82 8.62 8.06
N ARG A 67 7.76 9.41 7.91
CA ARG A 67 6.61 9.00 7.10
C ARG A 67 6.98 9.21 5.64
N PRO A 68 7.01 8.16 4.80
CA PRO A 68 6.99 8.35 3.37
C PRO A 68 5.68 9.08 3.08
N THR A 69 5.74 10.35 2.74
CA THR A 69 4.60 10.99 2.07
C THR A 69 4.38 10.18 0.81
N PRO A 70 3.21 9.53 0.62
CA PRO A 70 2.88 9.05 -0.70
C PRO A 70 2.95 10.27 -1.60
N ILE A 71 3.85 10.27 -2.58
CA ILE A 71 3.79 11.22 -3.68
C ILE A 71 2.49 10.85 -4.40
N ALA A 72 1.38 11.43 -3.95
CA ALA A 72 0.19 11.51 -4.73
C ALA A 72 0.64 12.27 -5.99
N ARG A 73 0.78 11.52 -7.09
CA ARG A 73 0.84 12.14 -8.41
C ARG A 73 -0.51 12.82 -8.58
N GLU A 74 -0.56 14.08 -8.21
CA GLU A 74 -1.66 14.94 -8.59
C GLU A 74 -1.75 14.86 -10.11
N SER A 75 -2.90 14.39 -10.59
CA SER A 75 -3.15 14.17 -12.01
C SER A 75 -2.76 15.45 -12.75
N VAL A 76 -1.80 15.32 -13.67
CA VAL A 76 -1.39 16.41 -14.55
C VAL A 76 -2.66 17.04 -15.13
N PRO A 77 -2.83 18.38 -15.06
CA PRO A 77 -3.99 19.04 -15.64
C PRO A 77 -4.15 18.56 -17.08
N ALA A 78 -5.33 18.02 -17.41
CA ALA A 78 -5.60 17.50 -18.73
C ALA A 78 -5.22 18.57 -19.77
N PRO A 79 -4.36 18.25 -20.76
CA PRO A 79 -3.90 19.24 -21.72
C PRO A 79 -5.11 19.90 -22.40
N LYS A 80 -5.12 21.24 -22.44
CA LYS A 80 -6.16 22.01 -23.14
C LYS A 80 -6.18 21.56 -24.60
N LYS A 81 -7.36 21.22 -25.12
CA LYS A 81 -7.52 20.80 -26.52
C LYS A 81 -7.09 21.94 -27.45
N THR A 82 -5.98 21.73 -28.17
CA THR A 82 -5.51 22.64 -29.24
C THR A 82 -5.93 22.16 -30.63
N SER A 83 -6.39 20.92 -30.77
CA SER A 83 -6.85 20.37 -32.05
C SER A 83 -8.25 20.89 -32.39
N GLY A 84 -8.43 21.46 -33.58
CA GLY A 84 -9.75 21.78 -34.15
C GLY A 84 -10.56 20.55 -34.58
N VAL A 85 -10.17 19.36 -34.13
CA VAL A 85 -10.80 18.06 -34.42
C VAL A 85 -11.62 17.65 -33.20
N ASN A 86 -12.90 17.35 -33.42
CA ASN A 86 -13.84 16.95 -32.37
C ASN A 86 -13.60 15.50 -31.93
N ASP A 87 -14.11 15.12 -30.76
CA ASP A 87 -14.09 13.71 -30.34
C ASP A 87 -15.12 12.91 -31.15
N CYS A 88 -14.85 11.62 -31.33
CA CYS A 88 -15.78 10.73 -32.02
C CYS A 88 -17.06 10.55 -31.21
N GLY A 89 -18.21 10.80 -31.86
CA GLY A 89 -19.52 10.53 -31.30
C GLY A 89 -19.97 9.09 -31.51
N ALA A 90 -21.12 8.73 -30.92
CA ALA A 90 -21.65 7.37 -31.02
C ALA A 90 -21.98 6.93 -32.46
N SER A 91 -22.31 7.88 -33.34
CA SER A 91 -22.61 7.64 -34.75
C SER A 91 -21.37 7.53 -35.64
N ASP A 92 -20.22 7.97 -35.14
CA ASP A 92 -18.98 8.02 -35.93
C ASP A 92 -18.19 6.71 -35.86
N VAL A 93 -18.54 5.84 -34.92
CA VAL A 93 -17.80 4.61 -34.64
C VAL A 93 -18.73 3.43 -34.40
N LYS A 94 -18.30 2.27 -34.92
CA LYS A 94 -18.90 0.98 -34.68
C LYS A 94 -17.94 0.12 -33.87
N LEU A 95 -18.39 -0.30 -32.69
CA LEU A 95 -17.66 -1.19 -31.80
C LEU A 95 -18.03 -2.64 -32.11
N SER A 96 -17.03 -3.52 -32.12
CA SER A 96 -17.20 -4.97 -32.23
C SER A 96 -16.28 -5.66 -31.24
N LEU A 97 -16.80 -6.68 -30.57
CA LEU A 97 -16.08 -7.45 -29.57
C LEU A 97 -15.98 -8.90 -30.02
N THR A 98 -14.77 -9.45 -29.98
CA THR A 98 -14.53 -10.86 -30.28
C THR A 98 -13.80 -11.49 -29.11
N ALA A 99 -14.35 -12.57 -28.55
CA ALA A 99 -13.65 -13.38 -27.55
C ALA A 99 -12.73 -14.39 -28.23
N ALA A 100 -11.53 -14.60 -27.68
CA ALA A 100 -10.60 -15.63 -28.15
C ALA A 100 -11.11 -17.07 -27.87
N SER A 101 -12.01 -17.21 -26.90
CA SER A 101 -12.65 -18.47 -26.52
C SER A 101 -14.05 -18.17 -25.97
N GLN A 102 -14.96 -19.14 -26.10
CA GLN A 102 -16.30 -19.09 -25.47
C GLN A 102 -16.29 -19.63 -24.04
N GLY A 103 -15.18 -20.19 -23.57
CA GLY A 103 -15.04 -20.78 -22.24
C GLY A 103 -13.73 -20.36 -21.56
N VAL A 104 -13.78 -20.13 -20.25
CA VAL A 104 -12.62 -19.82 -19.40
C VAL A 104 -12.76 -20.56 -18.06
N PRO A 105 -11.68 -21.13 -17.50
CA PRO A 105 -11.76 -21.74 -16.18
C PRO A 105 -11.96 -20.68 -15.09
N VAL A 106 -12.54 -21.05 -13.95
CA VAL A 106 -12.57 -20.18 -12.76
C VAL A 106 -11.15 -19.73 -12.40
N GLY A 107 -10.94 -18.42 -12.31
CA GLY A 107 -9.63 -17.82 -12.06
C GLY A 107 -8.66 -17.83 -13.24
N GLY A 108 -9.09 -18.31 -14.41
CA GLY A 108 -8.36 -18.19 -15.67
C GLY A 108 -8.42 -16.80 -16.27
N SER A 109 -7.87 -16.67 -17.48
CA SER A 109 -7.87 -15.43 -18.24
C SER A 109 -8.49 -15.64 -19.62
N LEU A 110 -9.30 -14.70 -20.06
CA LEU A 110 -9.88 -14.66 -21.40
C LEU A 110 -9.45 -13.39 -22.10
N ASP A 111 -8.91 -13.56 -23.31
CA ASP A 111 -8.57 -12.46 -24.18
C ASP A 111 -9.75 -12.08 -25.07
N PHE A 112 -9.92 -10.78 -25.23
CA PHE A 112 -10.86 -10.15 -26.14
C PHE A 112 -10.12 -9.25 -27.12
N THR A 113 -10.62 -9.22 -28.33
CA THR A 113 -10.21 -8.26 -29.35
C THR A 113 -11.33 -7.25 -29.52
N ALA A 114 -11.09 -6.02 -29.07
CA ALA A 114 -11.96 -4.89 -29.31
C ALA A 114 -11.61 -4.28 -30.66
N SER A 115 -12.54 -4.31 -31.60
CA SER A 115 -12.40 -3.73 -32.94
C SER A 115 -13.27 -2.49 -33.07
N ILE A 116 -12.67 -1.39 -33.49
CA ILE A 116 -13.35 -0.11 -33.68
C ILE A 116 -13.24 0.26 -35.15
N SER A 117 -14.38 0.42 -35.80
CA SER A 117 -14.47 0.90 -37.18
C SER A 117 -15.08 2.29 -37.21
N TYR A 118 -14.49 3.20 -37.97
CA TYR A 118 -14.97 4.54 -38.18
C TYR A 118 -16.00 4.57 -39.32
N GLU A 119 -17.18 5.10 -39.03
CA GLU A 119 -18.32 5.23 -39.94
C GLU A 119 -18.74 6.71 -40.15
N GLY A 120 -18.07 7.64 -39.48
CA GLY A 120 -18.35 9.07 -39.56
C GLY A 120 -18.02 9.72 -40.91
N THR A 121 -18.40 10.99 -41.05
CA THR A 121 -18.15 11.80 -42.25
C THR A 121 -16.95 12.74 -42.11
N SER A 122 -16.63 13.20 -40.90
CA SER A 122 -15.51 14.09 -40.58
C SER A 122 -14.53 13.46 -39.59
N SER A 123 -13.23 13.68 -39.78
CA SER A 123 -12.20 13.17 -38.86
C SER A 123 -12.52 13.50 -37.40
N CYS A 124 -12.30 12.54 -36.50
CA CYS A 124 -12.57 12.70 -35.08
C CYS A 124 -11.47 12.02 -34.23
N LEU A 125 -11.29 12.48 -33.00
CA LEU A 125 -10.37 11.88 -32.04
C LEU A 125 -11.11 10.87 -31.16
N LEU A 126 -10.59 9.64 -31.10
CA LEU A 126 -11.07 8.59 -30.21
C LEU A 126 -10.00 8.30 -29.17
N ASP A 127 -10.36 8.36 -27.90
CA ASP A 127 -9.49 7.85 -26.84
C ASP A 127 -9.76 6.36 -26.62
N LEU A 128 -8.78 5.50 -26.87
CA LEU A 128 -8.92 4.06 -26.66
C LEU A 128 -9.07 3.70 -25.18
N SER A 129 -8.64 4.56 -24.25
CA SER A 129 -8.90 4.38 -22.82
C SER A 129 -10.36 4.63 -22.42
N ASP A 130 -11.16 5.24 -23.31
CA ASP A 130 -12.59 5.45 -23.12
C ASP A 130 -13.44 4.29 -23.65
N VAL A 131 -12.82 3.30 -24.30
CA VAL A 131 -13.48 2.04 -24.67
C VAL A 131 -13.48 1.11 -23.46
N VAL A 132 -14.66 0.81 -22.93
CA VAL A 132 -14.84 0.05 -21.70
C VAL A 132 -15.39 -1.33 -22.02
N LEU A 133 -14.65 -2.37 -21.62
CA LEU A 133 -15.14 -3.73 -21.56
C LEU A 133 -15.91 -3.93 -20.26
N THR A 134 -17.21 -4.17 -20.40
CA THR A 134 -18.11 -4.52 -19.30
C THR A 134 -18.44 -5.99 -19.41
N VAL A 135 -18.31 -6.73 -18.31
CA VAL A 135 -18.82 -8.10 -18.20
C VAL A 135 -19.90 -8.13 -17.14
N SER A 136 -21.05 -8.69 -17.48
CA SER A 136 -22.24 -8.78 -16.66
C SER A 136 -22.75 -10.21 -16.51
N SER A 137 -23.49 -10.45 -15.43
CA SER A 137 -24.27 -11.66 -15.20
C SER A 137 -25.73 -11.24 -15.01
N GLY A 138 -26.57 -11.50 -16.01
CA GLY A 138 -27.89 -10.89 -16.10
C GLY A 138 -27.80 -9.36 -16.10
N ASP A 139 -28.51 -8.71 -15.19
CA ASP A 139 -28.54 -7.24 -15.06
C ASP A 139 -27.41 -6.67 -14.21
N GLN A 140 -26.57 -7.53 -13.61
CA GLN A 140 -25.50 -7.09 -12.71
C GLN A 140 -24.17 -7.01 -13.44
N THR A 141 -23.57 -5.82 -13.46
CA THR A 141 -22.17 -5.65 -13.87
C THR A 141 -21.25 -6.30 -12.84
N ILE A 142 -20.41 -7.24 -13.27
CA ILE A 142 -19.45 -7.93 -12.41
C ILE A 142 -18.02 -7.45 -12.65
N TYR A 143 -17.71 -6.94 -13.83
CA TYR A 143 -16.39 -6.44 -14.17
C TYR A 143 -16.52 -5.26 -15.12
N SER A 144 -15.66 -4.26 -14.90
CA SER A 144 -15.50 -3.16 -15.83
C SER A 144 -14.02 -2.81 -15.99
N SER A 145 -13.53 -2.71 -17.22
CA SER A 145 -12.13 -2.38 -17.49
C SER A 145 -11.74 -0.95 -17.08
N ASP A 146 -12.71 -0.07 -16.84
CA ASP A 146 -12.50 1.30 -16.37
C ASP A 146 -12.48 1.44 -14.85
N SER A 147 -12.51 0.33 -14.12
CA SER A 147 -12.41 0.34 -12.65
C SER A 147 -11.11 0.98 -12.14
N CYS A 148 -10.08 1.08 -12.99
CA CYS A 148 -8.85 1.79 -12.73
C CYS A 148 -8.57 2.86 -13.79
N PRO A 149 -7.94 3.99 -13.42
CA PRO A 149 -7.49 4.98 -14.38
C PRO A 149 -6.51 4.36 -15.38
N ALA A 150 -6.74 4.60 -16.67
CA ALA A 150 -5.83 4.23 -17.74
C ALA A 150 -5.20 5.49 -18.32
N ASP A 151 -3.96 5.34 -18.82
CA ASP A 151 -3.33 6.42 -19.56
C ASP A 151 -4.10 6.72 -20.85
N PRO A 152 -4.31 8.00 -21.19
CA PRO A 152 -5.04 8.38 -22.39
C PRO A 152 -4.28 7.91 -23.63
N ASN A 153 -4.99 7.27 -24.54
CA ASN A 153 -4.49 6.74 -25.80
C ASN A 153 -5.35 7.24 -26.96
N ARG A 154 -5.11 8.50 -27.34
CA ARG A 154 -5.86 9.19 -28.38
C ARG A 154 -5.40 8.78 -29.77
N GLN A 155 -6.33 8.34 -30.59
CA GLN A 155 -6.16 8.03 -32.00
C GLN A 155 -7.05 8.93 -32.85
N LEU A 156 -6.50 9.43 -33.95
CA LEU A 156 -7.28 10.15 -34.95
C LEU A 156 -7.93 9.11 -35.88
N LEU A 157 -9.26 9.16 -35.99
CA LEU A 157 -10.02 8.35 -36.91
C LEU A 157 -10.50 9.21 -38.08
N ALA A 158 -10.38 8.65 -39.28
CA ALA A 158 -10.79 9.33 -40.51
C ALA A 158 -11.20 8.31 -41.58
N LYS A 159 -11.87 8.80 -42.64
CA LYS A 159 -12.27 7.99 -43.79
C LYS A 159 -11.09 7.72 -44.73
N THR A 160 -9.98 7.22 -44.21
CA THR A 160 -8.79 6.77 -44.94
C THR A 160 -8.52 5.32 -44.60
N SER A 161 -7.89 4.56 -45.48
CA SER A 161 -7.72 3.11 -45.32
C SER A 161 -6.88 2.70 -44.11
N ASP A 162 -6.01 3.59 -43.64
CA ASP A 162 -5.07 3.42 -42.53
C ASP A 162 -5.64 3.91 -41.18
N MET A 163 -6.64 4.79 -41.19
CA MET A 163 -7.19 5.43 -39.99
C MET A 163 -8.68 5.15 -39.77
N ASN A 164 -9.29 4.32 -40.61
CA ASN A 164 -10.71 3.97 -40.47
C ASN A 164 -10.96 2.81 -39.50
N ARG A 165 -9.92 2.13 -39.03
CA ARG A 165 -10.03 0.97 -38.14
C ARG A 165 -8.89 0.95 -37.15
N THR A 166 -9.20 0.57 -35.93
CA THR A 166 -8.22 0.31 -34.89
C THR A 166 -8.70 -0.85 -34.03
N SER A 167 -7.77 -1.55 -33.42
CA SER A 167 -8.09 -2.67 -32.54
C SER A 167 -7.18 -2.68 -31.34
N GLN A 168 -7.72 -3.07 -30.19
CA GLN A 168 -6.95 -3.28 -28.98
C GLN A 168 -7.31 -4.61 -28.34
N LYS A 169 -6.30 -5.24 -27.74
CA LYS A 169 -6.47 -6.46 -26.98
C LYS A 169 -6.81 -6.10 -25.54
N MET A 170 -7.84 -6.74 -24.99
CA MET A 170 -8.27 -6.59 -23.61
C MET A 170 -8.28 -7.98 -22.96
N THR A 171 -7.82 -8.09 -21.72
CA THR A 171 -7.80 -9.37 -21.01
C THR A 171 -8.67 -9.28 -19.77
N TRP A 172 -9.53 -10.27 -19.58
CA TRP A 172 -10.35 -10.42 -18.38
C TRP A 172 -9.90 -11.66 -17.59
N GLY A 173 -9.47 -11.45 -16.35
CA GLY A 173 -8.95 -12.50 -15.46
C GLY A 173 -10.01 -13.30 -14.70
N ALA A 174 -11.20 -13.49 -15.29
CA ALA A 174 -12.37 -14.11 -14.65
C ALA A 174 -12.60 -13.56 -13.23
N SER A 175 -12.41 -12.25 -13.07
CA SER A 175 -12.45 -11.53 -11.81
C SER A 175 -13.60 -10.54 -11.75
N ARG A 176 -14.04 -10.26 -10.53
CA ARG A 176 -15.06 -9.27 -10.24
C ARG A 176 -14.37 -7.98 -9.79
N THR A 177 -14.72 -6.85 -10.41
CA THR A 177 -14.28 -5.53 -9.92
C THR A 177 -15.21 -5.04 -8.81
N GLY A 178 -14.67 -4.23 -7.91
CA GLY A 178 -15.43 -3.56 -6.86
C GLY A 178 -15.34 -2.04 -7.01
N ASP A 179 -15.83 -1.33 -5.99
CA ASP A 179 -15.89 0.14 -5.99
C ASP A 179 -14.52 0.82 -5.88
N GLN A 180 -13.47 0.05 -5.59
CA GLN A 180 -12.10 0.54 -5.44
C GLN A 180 -11.24 0.01 -6.59
N CYS A 181 -10.43 0.88 -7.17
CA CYS A 181 -9.41 0.47 -8.13
C CYS A 181 -8.39 -0.46 -7.44
N VAL A 182 -8.19 -1.64 -8.00
CA VAL A 182 -7.15 -2.59 -7.60
C VAL A 182 -6.22 -2.79 -8.80
N GLU A 183 -5.03 -2.19 -8.73
CA GLU A 183 -3.98 -2.29 -9.76
C GLU A 183 -3.63 -3.74 -10.11
N ASP A 184 -3.49 -4.59 -9.08
CA ASP A 184 -3.19 -6.01 -9.27
C ASP A 184 -4.49 -6.81 -9.47
N GLN A 185 -4.88 -7.01 -10.73
CA GLN A 185 -6.09 -7.76 -11.09
C GLN A 185 -6.11 -9.20 -10.55
N ASN A 186 -4.96 -9.77 -10.17
CA ASN A 186 -4.93 -11.13 -9.59
C ASN A 186 -5.46 -11.17 -8.16
N LYS A 187 -5.48 -10.03 -7.46
CA LYS A 187 -6.04 -9.91 -6.11
C LYS A 187 -7.54 -9.70 -6.09
N LEU A 188 -8.14 -9.43 -7.24
CA LEU A 188 -9.59 -9.30 -7.35
C LEU A 188 -10.27 -10.66 -7.11
N PRO A 189 -11.42 -10.68 -6.43
CA PRO A 189 -12.18 -11.89 -6.22
C PRO A 189 -12.56 -12.52 -7.55
N LYS A 190 -12.48 -13.85 -7.64
CA LYS A 190 -12.83 -14.59 -8.86
C LYS A 190 -14.34 -14.74 -8.95
N VAL A 191 -14.85 -14.73 -10.18
CA VAL A 191 -16.27 -14.99 -10.44
C VAL A 191 -16.57 -16.48 -10.31
N ASP A 192 -17.80 -16.80 -9.95
CA ASP A 192 -18.26 -18.18 -9.89
C ASP A 192 -18.48 -18.76 -11.29
N ARG A 193 -18.63 -20.08 -11.37
CA ARG A 193 -19.04 -20.75 -12.61
C ARG A 193 -20.41 -20.23 -13.05
N GLY A 194 -20.56 -20.02 -14.35
CA GLY A 194 -21.81 -19.55 -14.91
C GLY A 194 -21.65 -18.88 -16.27
N THR A 195 -22.78 -18.34 -16.74
CA THR A 195 -22.85 -17.61 -17.99
C THR A 195 -22.67 -16.12 -17.74
N TYR A 196 -21.79 -15.50 -18.52
CA TYR A 196 -21.52 -14.08 -18.48
C TYR A 196 -21.66 -13.46 -19.87
N THR A 197 -21.98 -12.18 -19.92
CA THR A 197 -22.09 -11.41 -21.15
C THR A 197 -21.07 -10.29 -21.13
N ALA A 198 -20.20 -10.23 -22.14
CA ALA A 198 -19.26 -9.16 -22.34
C ALA A 198 -19.75 -8.20 -23.44
N GLN A 199 -19.61 -6.91 -23.21
CA GLN A 199 -19.93 -5.85 -24.17
C GLN A 199 -18.91 -4.72 -24.09
N LEU A 200 -18.67 -4.07 -25.22
CA LEU A 200 -17.92 -2.82 -25.27
C LEU A 200 -18.88 -1.64 -25.24
N SER A 201 -18.45 -0.57 -24.59
CA SER A 201 -19.12 0.73 -24.63
C SER A 201 -18.09 1.86 -24.66
N LEU A 202 -18.53 3.06 -25.04
CA LEU A 202 -17.70 4.26 -24.99
C LEU A 202 -18.13 5.19 -23.85
N LYS A 203 -17.18 5.63 -23.02
CA LYS A 203 -17.44 6.55 -21.89
C LYS A 203 -18.09 7.85 -22.33
N ASN A 204 -17.57 8.47 -23.38
CA ASN A 204 -18.08 9.77 -23.86
C ASN A 204 -19.27 9.63 -24.81
N ALA A 205 -19.66 8.40 -25.14
CA ALA A 205 -20.66 8.10 -26.15
C ALA A 205 -21.39 6.78 -25.84
N HIS A 206 -22.13 6.74 -24.71
CA HIS A 206 -22.80 5.53 -24.19
C HIS A 206 -23.76 4.82 -25.16
N LYS A 207 -24.17 5.46 -26.25
CA LYS A 207 -24.98 4.84 -27.31
C LYS A 207 -24.17 3.97 -28.26
N ALA A 208 -22.86 4.16 -28.34
CA ALA A 208 -21.97 3.28 -29.09
C ALA A 208 -21.65 2.07 -28.20
N VAL A 209 -22.34 0.98 -28.48
CA VAL A 209 -22.18 -0.32 -27.83
C VAL A 209 -21.92 -1.39 -28.88
N SER A 210 -21.14 -2.40 -28.54
CA SER A 210 -20.97 -3.58 -29.40
C SER A 210 -22.11 -4.58 -29.21
N ASP A 211 -22.23 -5.52 -30.12
CA ASP A 211 -23.04 -6.72 -29.87
C ASP A 211 -22.52 -7.48 -28.63
N PRO A 212 -23.41 -8.11 -27.85
CA PRO A 212 -23.04 -8.90 -26.68
C PRO A 212 -22.37 -10.21 -27.06
N VAL A 213 -21.31 -10.55 -26.33
CA VAL A 213 -20.60 -11.82 -26.44
C VAL A 213 -20.86 -12.65 -25.19
N THR A 214 -21.41 -13.86 -25.37
CA THR A 214 -21.67 -14.79 -24.26
C THR A 214 -20.45 -15.66 -23.97
N ILE A 215 -20.09 -15.78 -22.70
CA ILE A 215 -18.93 -16.55 -22.21
C ILE A 215 -19.38 -17.49 -21.11
N GLN A 216 -18.79 -18.68 -21.07
CA GLN A 216 -18.98 -19.67 -20.01
C GLN A 216 -17.75 -19.70 -19.09
N VAL A 217 -17.98 -19.57 -17.78
CA VAL A 217 -16.94 -19.81 -16.76
C VAL A 217 -17.16 -21.19 -16.16
N GLN A 218 -16.13 -22.06 -16.21
CA GLN A 218 -16.22 -23.49 -15.84
C GLN A 218 -15.12 -23.94 -14.87
#